data_AF-A0A7W7ITN2-F1
#
_entry.id   AF-A0A7W7ITN2-F1
#
_cell.length_a   1.000
_cell.length_b   1.000
_cell.length_c   1.000
_cell.angle_alpha   90.00
_cell.angle_beta   90.00
_cell.angle_gamma   90.00
#
_symmetry.space_group_name_H-M   'P 1'
#
loop_
_entity.id
_entity.type
_entity.pdbx_description
1 polymer ?
#
loop_
_entity_poly.entity_id
_entity_poly.type
_entity_poly.pdbx_seq_one_letter_code
_entity_poly.pdbx_strand_id
1 'polypeptide(L)'
;MSNNSRKHSSVNESITKDRPVIIYLLLVVTFIISLAFFDTYVLPSSKTTDIITSYSVRTSGGKNGTKPQTVSYHYFTQKGFAFSTVKNYIEENDIELEYSLLFKSVTKVKSKSNDYTNRLSNGLNINGIQFYFCLVLLLSIAISLRILLSKKGYTENAYYNIICFNGFMVAVCIYMTYLF
;
A
#
# COMPACT_ATOMS: atom_id res chain seq x y z
N MET A 1 24.21 4.78 -41.91
CA MET A 1 22.81 5.16 -41.63
C MET A 1 21.86 3.97 -41.40
N SER A 2 22.34 2.76 -41.03
CA SER A 2 21.50 1.53 -40.95
C SER A 2 21.23 1.01 -39.52
N ASN A 3 21.92 1.52 -38.50
CA ASN A 3 21.84 0.95 -37.14
C ASN A 3 20.61 1.41 -36.35
N ASN A 4 20.17 2.66 -36.55
CA ASN A 4 18.99 3.19 -35.84
C ASN A 4 17.68 2.52 -36.28
N SER A 5 17.52 2.21 -37.56
CA SER A 5 16.30 1.54 -38.08
C SER A 5 16.14 0.12 -37.51
N ARG A 6 17.22 -0.66 -37.46
CA ARG A 6 17.20 -2.02 -36.88
C ARG A 6 16.96 -2.01 -35.38
N LYS A 7 17.57 -1.07 -34.64
CA LYS A 7 17.33 -0.92 -33.21
C LYS A 7 15.88 -0.54 -32.90
N HIS A 8 15.29 0.32 -33.74
CA HIS A 8 13.90 0.73 -33.58
C HIS A 8 12.90 -0.41 -33.89
N SER A 9 13.22 -1.28 -34.85
CA SER A 9 12.36 -2.44 -35.16
C SER A 9 12.44 -3.51 -34.08
N SER A 10 13.63 -3.83 -33.56
CA SER A 10 13.80 -4.84 -32.51
C SER A 10 13.12 -4.46 -31.19
N VAL A 11 13.16 -3.17 -30.84
CA VAL A 11 12.50 -2.61 -29.65
C VAL A 11 10.98 -2.68 -29.77
N ASN A 12 10.43 -2.32 -30.93
CA ASN A 12 8.99 -2.40 -31.16
C ASN A 12 8.50 -3.86 -31.12
N GLU A 13 9.32 -4.80 -31.57
CA GLU A 13 9.04 -6.24 -31.51
C GLU A 13 9.01 -6.76 -30.07
N SER A 14 9.97 -6.37 -29.22
CA SER A 14 9.97 -6.73 -27.79
C SER A 14 8.78 -6.12 -27.02
N ILE A 15 8.45 -4.85 -27.27
CA ILE A 15 7.29 -4.19 -26.64
C ILE A 15 5.99 -4.90 -26.99
N THR A 16 5.85 -5.35 -28.25
CA THR A 16 4.64 -6.03 -28.72
C THR A 16 4.51 -7.41 -28.09
N LYS A 17 5.63 -8.11 -27.87
CA LYS A 17 5.68 -9.44 -27.23
C LYS A 17 5.35 -9.39 -25.74
N ASP A 18 5.85 -8.39 -25.02
CA ASP A 18 5.73 -8.32 -23.55
C ASP A 18 4.45 -7.60 -23.07
N ARG A 19 3.78 -6.85 -23.94
CA ARG A 19 2.50 -6.18 -23.67
C ARG A 19 1.47 -7.04 -22.91
N PRO A 20 1.11 -8.27 -23.32
CA PRO A 20 0.14 -9.09 -22.59
C PRO A 20 0.60 -9.43 -21.17
N VAL A 21 1.90 -9.61 -20.95
CA VAL A 21 2.48 -9.88 -19.62
C VAL A 21 2.32 -8.65 -18.72
N ILE A 22 2.63 -7.45 -19.22
CA ILE A 22 2.46 -6.22 -18.44
C ILE A 22 0.99 -5.99 -18.09
N ILE A 23 0.07 -6.19 -19.04
CA ILE A 23 -1.37 -6.08 -18.77
C ILE A 23 -1.79 -7.05 -17.66
N TYR A 24 -1.36 -8.31 -17.76
CA TYR A 24 -1.65 -9.32 -16.74
C TYR A 24 -1.12 -8.93 -15.36
N LEU A 25 0.13 -8.48 -15.26
CA LEU A 25 0.71 -8.02 -13.99
C LEU A 25 -0.05 -6.85 -13.39
N LEU A 26 -0.43 -5.85 -14.20
CA LEU A 26 -1.23 -4.72 -13.75
C LEU A 26 -2.60 -5.17 -13.21
N LEU A 27 -3.26 -6.12 -13.88
CA LEU A 27 -4.54 -6.69 -13.43
C LEU A 27 -4.39 -7.47 -12.12
N VAL A 28 -3.32 -8.25 -11.95
CA VAL A 28 -3.04 -8.96 -10.69
C VAL A 28 -2.85 -7.97 -9.54
N VAL A 29 -2.08 -6.90 -9.75
CA VAL A 29 -1.89 -5.85 -8.73
C VAL A 29 -3.23 -5.19 -8.38
N THR A 30 -4.03 -4.82 -9.38
CA THR A 30 -5.38 -4.28 -9.15
C THR A 30 -6.24 -5.24 -8.36
N PHE A 31 -6.26 -6.53 -8.71
CA PHE A 31 -7.06 -7.54 -8.02
C PHE A 31 -6.70 -7.66 -6.53
N ILE A 32 -5.40 -7.72 -6.21
CA ILE A 32 -4.92 -7.81 -4.82
C ILE A 32 -5.36 -6.58 -4.02
N ILE A 33 -5.17 -5.38 -4.57
CA ILE A 33 -5.58 -4.14 -3.89
C ILE A 33 -7.10 -4.12 -3.71
N SER A 34 -7.87 -4.43 -4.75
CA SER A 34 -9.33 -4.50 -4.67
C SER A 34 -9.82 -5.50 -3.64
N LEU A 35 -9.17 -6.66 -3.50
CA LEU A 35 -9.50 -7.65 -2.48
C LEU A 35 -9.26 -7.12 -1.06
N ALA A 36 -8.16 -6.38 -0.85
CA ALA A 36 -7.88 -5.74 0.43
C ALA A 36 -8.93 -4.65 0.78
N PHE A 37 -9.35 -3.85 -0.21
CA PHE A 37 -10.43 -2.87 -0.03
C PHE A 37 -11.76 -3.55 0.29
N PHE A 38 -12.08 -4.61 -0.44
CA PHE A 38 -13.30 -5.40 -0.21
C PHE A 38 -13.33 -5.98 1.20
N ASP A 39 -12.22 -6.54 1.67
CA ASP A 39 -12.11 -7.06 3.04
C ASP A 39 -12.27 -5.97 4.12
N THR A 40 -11.70 -4.79 3.88
CA THR A 40 -11.70 -3.70 4.86
C THR A 40 -13.06 -2.99 4.95
N TYR A 41 -13.74 -2.80 3.82
CA TYR A 41 -14.90 -1.91 3.73
C TYR A 41 -16.23 -2.60 3.40
N VAL A 42 -16.21 -3.81 2.84
CA VAL A 42 -17.43 -4.51 2.40
C VAL A 42 -17.72 -5.72 3.27
N LEU A 43 -16.70 -6.49 3.64
CA LEU A 43 -16.86 -7.65 4.52
C LEU A 43 -17.13 -7.24 5.97
N PRO A 44 -17.87 -8.07 6.73
CA PRO A 44 -18.16 -7.78 8.13
C PRO A 44 -16.89 -7.80 8.97
N SER A 45 -16.75 -6.83 9.86
CA SER A 45 -15.67 -6.81 10.86
C SER A 45 -16.04 -7.69 12.06
N SER A 46 -15.01 -8.25 12.70
CA SER A 46 -15.12 -8.98 13.96
C SER A 46 -14.56 -8.17 15.11
N LYS A 47 -15.08 -8.41 16.33
CA LYS A 47 -14.68 -7.72 17.56
C LYS A 47 -13.97 -8.68 18.50
N THR A 48 -12.97 -8.19 19.22
CA THR A 48 -12.35 -8.90 20.34
C THR A 48 -11.78 -7.92 21.35
N THR A 49 -11.78 -8.29 22.63
CA THR A 49 -10.92 -7.66 23.62
C THR A 49 -9.53 -8.29 23.57
N ASP A 50 -8.49 -7.52 23.82
CA ASP A 50 -7.09 -7.97 23.81
C ASP A 50 -6.21 -7.06 24.67
N ILE A 51 -4.98 -7.50 24.92
CA ILE A 51 -4.00 -6.78 25.72
C ILE A 51 -2.78 -6.47 24.85
N ILE A 52 -2.36 -5.20 24.82
CA ILE A 52 -1.09 -4.77 24.23
C ILE A 52 0.05 -5.33 25.08
N THR A 53 0.91 -6.14 24.47
CA THR A 53 2.05 -6.77 25.15
C THR A 53 3.35 -6.03 24.91
N SER A 54 3.48 -5.39 23.75
CA SER A 54 4.66 -4.63 23.38
C SER A 54 4.35 -3.63 22.27
N TYR A 55 5.24 -2.66 22.11
CA TYR A 55 5.23 -1.74 20.98
C TYR A 55 6.64 -1.46 20.51
N SER A 56 6.78 -1.07 19.25
CA SER A 56 8.01 -0.55 18.68
C SER A 56 7.78 0.85 18.11
N VAL A 57 8.75 1.73 18.30
CA VAL A 57 8.68 3.10 17.80
C VAL A 57 9.43 3.18 16.48
N ARG A 58 8.76 3.60 15.41
CA ARG A 58 9.41 3.91 14.14
C ARG A 58 9.72 5.40 14.11
N THR A 59 10.98 5.72 13.89
CA THR A 59 11.46 7.10 13.75
C THR A 59 12.00 7.35 12.35
N SER A 60 11.85 8.59 11.86
CA SER A 60 12.45 9.07 10.61
C SER A 60 13.39 10.24 10.89
N GLY A 61 14.44 10.35 10.08
CA GLY A 61 15.44 11.40 10.19
C GLY A 61 16.46 11.19 11.33
N GLY A 62 17.24 12.24 11.60
CA GLY A 62 18.24 12.25 12.68
C GLY A 62 19.70 12.09 12.26
N LYS A 63 20.01 12.17 10.95
CA LYS A 63 21.39 12.30 10.48
C LYS A 63 21.81 13.77 10.54
N ASN A 64 23.05 14.03 10.96
CA ASN A 64 23.67 15.36 11.10
C ASN A 64 23.10 16.24 12.25
N GLY A 65 22.92 15.67 13.45
CA GLY A 65 22.67 16.45 14.67
C GLY A 65 21.23 16.88 14.92
N THR A 66 20.27 16.47 14.08
CA THR A 66 18.83 16.65 14.35
C THR A 66 18.27 15.50 15.18
N LYS A 67 17.25 15.78 16.02
CA LYS A 67 16.57 14.74 16.79
C LYS A 67 15.67 13.89 15.86
N PRO A 68 15.67 12.55 15.98
CA PRO A 68 14.75 11.69 15.24
C PRO A 68 13.31 12.06 15.54
N GLN A 69 12.44 12.08 14.52
CA GLN A 69 11.01 12.31 14.70
C GLN A 69 10.27 10.97 14.72
N THR A 70 9.40 10.78 15.72
CA THR A 70 8.52 9.60 15.77
C THR A 70 7.49 9.67 14.65
N VAL A 71 7.48 8.62 13.82
CA VAL A 71 6.57 8.45 12.69
C VAL A 71 5.34 7.65 13.13
N SER A 72 5.57 6.51 13.77
CA SER A 72 4.51 5.60 14.20
C SER A 72 4.91 4.81 15.44
N TYR A 73 3.89 4.36 16.18
CA TYR A 73 3.99 3.30 17.18
C TYR A 73 3.34 2.07 16.60
N HIS A 74 4.08 0.97 16.53
CA HIS A 74 3.60 -0.31 16.04
C HIS A 74 3.41 -1.25 17.22
N TYR A 75 2.17 -1.63 17.49
CA TYR A 75 1.75 -2.40 18.65
C TYR A 75 1.57 -3.87 18.30
N PHE A 76 1.85 -4.72 19.27
CA PHE A 76 1.60 -6.15 19.23
C PHE A 76 0.75 -6.55 20.42
N THR A 77 -0.22 -7.44 20.19
CA THR A 77 -1.16 -7.88 21.21
C THR A 77 -0.99 -9.35 21.58
N GLN A 78 -1.60 -9.75 22.70
CA GLN A 78 -1.50 -11.12 23.19
C GLN A 78 -2.14 -12.14 22.24
N LYS A 79 -3.26 -11.79 21.57
CA LYS A 79 -3.88 -12.67 20.57
C LYS A 79 -3.24 -12.59 19.18
N GLY A 80 -2.10 -11.89 19.06
CA GLY A 80 -1.30 -11.87 17.83
C GLY A 80 -1.74 -10.85 16.78
N PHE A 81 -2.52 -9.84 17.16
CA PHE A 81 -2.81 -8.72 16.27
C PHE A 81 -1.65 -7.73 16.27
N ALA A 82 -1.47 -7.06 15.13
CA ALA A 82 -0.51 -5.98 14.96
C ALA A 82 -1.20 -4.77 14.31
N PHE A 83 -0.91 -3.58 14.80
CA PHE A 83 -1.45 -2.34 14.26
C PHE A 83 -0.56 -1.15 14.59
N SER A 84 -0.74 -0.06 13.85
CA SER A 84 0.06 1.16 14.04
C SER A 84 -0.81 2.36 14.34
N THR A 85 -0.32 3.24 15.21
CA THR A 85 -0.87 4.59 15.38
C THR A 85 0.15 5.66 14.99
N VAL A 86 -0.35 6.81 14.52
CA VAL A 86 0.50 7.99 14.26
C VAL A 86 0.65 8.82 15.53
N LYS A 87 1.88 9.33 15.78
CA LYS A 87 2.29 10.34 16.78
C LYS A 87 2.09 10.01 18.26
N ASN A 88 0.93 9.49 18.67
CA ASN A 88 0.57 9.37 20.08
C ASN A 88 0.56 7.91 20.53
N TYR A 89 1.21 7.71 21.67
CA TYR A 89 1.22 6.45 22.39
C TYR A 89 -0.19 6.10 22.92
N ILE A 90 -0.53 4.82 22.95
CA ILE A 90 -1.71 4.29 23.65
C ILE A 90 -1.26 3.95 25.07
N GLU A 91 -1.82 4.64 26.06
CA GLU A 91 -1.43 4.46 27.46
C GLU A 91 -2.04 3.21 28.08
N GLU A 92 -3.26 2.82 27.67
CA GLU A 92 -3.95 1.66 28.20
C GLU A 92 -3.61 0.38 27.45
N ASN A 93 -3.24 -0.67 28.18
CA ASN A 93 -2.93 -1.97 27.58
C ASN A 93 -4.19 -2.75 27.19
N ASP A 94 -5.27 -2.63 27.96
CA ASP A 94 -6.55 -3.30 27.69
C ASP A 94 -7.32 -2.56 26.60
N ILE A 95 -7.53 -3.24 25.47
CA ILE A 95 -8.16 -2.67 24.29
C ILE A 95 -9.25 -3.58 23.71
N GLU A 96 -10.26 -2.97 23.10
CA GLU A 96 -11.19 -3.60 22.18
C GLU A 96 -10.72 -3.31 20.75
N LEU A 97 -10.57 -4.37 19.97
CA LEU A 97 -10.19 -4.35 18.56
C LEU A 97 -11.39 -4.69 17.70
N GLU A 98 -11.58 -3.94 16.61
CA GLU A 98 -12.28 -4.44 15.43
C GLU A 98 -11.26 -4.77 14.35
N TYR A 99 -11.46 -5.90 13.65
CA TYR A 99 -10.56 -6.35 12.59
C TYR A 99 -11.33 -6.92 11.39
N SER A 100 -10.71 -6.87 10.22
CA SER A 100 -11.26 -7.38 8.96
C SER A 100 -11.29 -8.91 8.91
N LEU A 101 -12.14 -9.50 8.08
CA LEU A 101 -12.38 -10.94 8.12
C LEU A 101 -11.24 -11.75 7.50
N LEU A 102 -10.80 -11.39 6.30
CA LEU A 102 -9.82 -12.14 5.51
C LEU A 102 -8.40 -11.85 5.96
N PHE A 103 -8.02 -10.58 6.04
CA PHE A 103 -6.65 -10.17 6.34
C PHE A 103 -6.42 -9.89 7.82
N LYS A 104 -7.47 -9.94 8.66
CA LYS A 104 -7.39 -9.64 10.10
C LYS A 104 -6.74 -8.29 10.39
N SER A 105 -6.88 -7.34 9.47
CA SER A 105 -6.34 -6.00 9.65
C SER A 105 -7.16 -5.26 10.69
N VAL A 106 -6.51 -4.71 11.71
CA VAL A 106 -7.19 -3.91 12.73
C VAL A 106 -7.75 -2.64 12.09
N THR A 107 -9.06 -2.44 12.21
CA THR A 107 -9.81 -1.31 11.64
C THR A 107 -10.28 -0.33 12.71
N LYS A 108 -10.48 -0.78 13.96
CA LYS A 108 -10.78 0.08 15.12
C LYS A 108 -10.03 -0.39 16.37
N VAL A 109 -9.67 0.57 17.21
CA VAL A 109 -9.04 0.34 18.51
C VAL A 109 -9.66 1.27 19.53
N LYS A 110 -10.15 0.72 20.63
CA LYS A 110 -10.72 1.49 21.75
C LYS A 110 -10.18 0.96 23.06
N SER A 111 -9.91 1.82 24.02
CA SER A 111 -9.81 1.43 25.43
C SER A 111 -11.15 1.67 26.13
N LYS A 112 -11.21 1.38 27.43
CA LYS A 112 -12.38 1.71 28.26
C LYS A 112 -12.68 3.22 28.29
N SER A 113 -11.66 4.05 28.15
CA SER A 113 -11.71 5.51 28.31
C SER A 113 -11.57 6.30 27.00
N ASN A 114 -10.94 5.73 25.98
CA ASN A 114 -10.53 6.46 24.78
C ASN A 114 -10.80 5.69 23.49
N ASP A 115 -11.13 6.41 22.42
CA ASP A 115 -11.24 5.86 21.07
C ASP A 115 -9.99 6.24 20.25
N TYR A 116 -9.21 5.23 19.87
CA TYR A 116 -7.96 5.38 19.13
C TYR A 116 -8.12 5.13 17.63
N THR A 117 -9.33 4.84 17.16
CA THR A 117 -9.62 4.49 15.76
C THR A 117 -9.13 5.54 14.77
N ASN A 118 -9.30 6.82 15.10
CA ASN A 118 -8.87 7.94 14.24
C ASN A 118 -7.35 8.14 14.20
N ARG A 119 -6.59 7.41 15.03
CA ARG A 119 -5.13 7.45 15.06
C ARG A 119 -4.49 6.27 14.35
N LEU A 120 -5.28 5.26 13.96
CA LEU A 120 -4.79 4.09 13.23
C LEU A 120 -4.25 4.48 11.86
N SER A 121 -3.08 3.97 11.52
CA SER A 121 -2.40 4.25 10.26
C SER A 121 -1.96 3.02 9.48
N ASN A 122 -2.24 1.83 10.00
CA ASN A 122 -1.95 0.57 9.34
C ASN A 122 -2.93 0.28 8.18
N GLY A 123 -2.46 -0.53 7.23
CA GLY A 123 -3.29 -1.12 6.18
C GLY A 123 -4.03 -0.07 5.34
N LEU A 124 -5.31 -0.34 5.05
CA LEU A 124 -6.15 0.55 4.24
C LEU A 124 -7.01 1.50 5.09
N ASN A 125 -6.59 1.84 6.31
CA ASN A 125 -7.30 2.85 7.09
C ASN A 125 -7.24 4.21 6.38
N ILE A 126 -8.34 4.98 6.37
CA ILE A 126 -8.42 6.30 5.72
C ILE A 126 -7.47 7.33 6.34
N ASN A 127 -7.09 7.13 7.61
CA ASN A 127 -6.12 7.95 8.32
C ASN A 127 -4.66 7.50 8.03
N GLY A 128 -4.49 6.33 7.39
CA GLY A 128 -3.21 5.78 6.98
C GLY A 128 -2.78 6.28 5.61
N ILE A 129 -1.48 6.57 5.45
CA ILE A 129 -0.94 7.06 4.18
C ILE A 129 -1.02 6.01 3.05
N GLN A 130 -1.00 4.72 3.43
CA GLN A 130 -1.07 3.58 2.51
C GLN A 130 -2.37 3.58 1.68
N PHE A 131 -3.50 4.00 2.26
CA PHE A 131 -4.77 4.14 1.55
C PHE A 131 -4.63 5.05 0.31
N TYR A 132 -4.00 6.21 0.48
CA TYR A 132 -3.82 7.18 -0.60
C TYR A 132 -2.85 6.68 -1.66
N PHE A 133 -1.75 6.02 -1.28
CA PHE A 133 -0.81 5.44 -2.25
C PHE A 133 -1.47 4.33 -3.08
N CYS A 134 -2.29 3.48 -2.45
CA CYS A 134 -3.08 2.48 -3.17
C CYS A 134 -4.04 3.13 -4.18
N LEU A 135 -4.72 4.23 -3.82
CA LEU A 135 -5.59 4.95 -4.76
C LEU A 135 -4.82 5.56 -5.95
N VAL A 136 -3.67 6.19 -5.69
CA VAL A 136 -2.81 6.74 -6.75
C VAL A 136 -2.31 5.62 -7.68
N LEU A 137 -1.93 4.48 -7.12
CA LEU A 137 -1.53 3.30 -7.90
C LEU A 137 -2.69 2.78 -8.75
N LEU A 138 -3.90 2.63 -8.20
CA LEU A 138 -5.08 2.19 -8.97
C LEU A 138 -5.42 3.16 -10.12
N LEU A 139 -5.37 4.47 -9.87
CA LEU A 139 -5.59 5.49 -10.90
C LEU A 139 -4.54 5.37 -12.02
N SER A 140 -3.28 5.21 -11.65
CA SER A 140 -2.18 5.05 -12.61
C SER A 140 -2.32 3.78 -13.44
N ILE A 141 -2.68 2.66 -12.81
CA ILE A 141 -2.97 1.40 -13.50
C ILE A 141 -4.13 1.59 -14.48
N ALA A 142 -5.21 2.25 -14.09
CA ALA A 142 -6.36 2.49 -14.97
C ALA A 142 -5.97 3.28 -16.23
N ILE A 143 -5.17 4.34 -16.08
CA ILE A 143 -4.63 5.12 -17.21
C ILE A 143 -3.71 4.24 -18.07
N SER A 144 -2.83 3.46 -17.43
CA SER A 144 -1.87 2.57 -18.09
C SER A 144 -2.57 1.50 -18.93
N LEU A 145 -3.61 0.85 -18.38
CA LEU A 145 -4.43 -0.13 -19.08
C LEU A 145 -5.18 0.51 -20.23
N ARG A 146 -5.74 1.73 -20.06
CA ARG A 146 -6.40 2.45 -21.16
C ARG A 146 -5.44 2.69 -22.33
N ILE A 147 -4.19 3.07 -22.06
CA ILE A 147 -3.16 3.27 -23.09
C ILE A 147 -2.79 1.92 -23.73
N LEU A 148 -2.48 0.91 -22.92
CA LEU A 148 -2.06 -0.41 -23.39
C LEU A 148 -3.15 -1.17 -24.13
N LEU A 149 -4.43 -0.93 -23.88
CA LEU A 149 -5.54 -1.57 -24.59
C LEU A 149 -6.03 -0.76 -25.80
N SER A 150 -5.55 0.47 -25.96
CA SER A 150 -5.92 1.32 -27.09
C SER A 150 -5.47 0.70 -28.42
N LYS A 151 -6.29 0.86 -29.46
CA LYS A 151 -5.92 0.55 -30.84
C LYS A 151 -4.95 1.59 -31.42
N LYS A 152 -4.82 2.76 -30.77
CA LYS A 152 -3.84 3.79 -31.13
C LYS A 152 -2.46 3.32 -30.65
N GLY A 153 -1.47 3.35 -31.54
CA GLY A 153 -0.08 3.09 -31.16
C GLY A 153 0.40 4.07 -30.08
N TYR A 154 1.27 3.60 -29.20
CA TYR A 154 1.92 4.39 -28.16
C TYR A 154 3.43 4.41 -28.39
N THR A 155 4.12 5.41 -27.83
CA THR A 155 5.57 5.54 -27.95
C THR A 155 6.29 4.58 -27.00
N GLU A 156 7.53 4.22 -27.34
CA GLU A 156 8.41 3.44 -26.46
C GLU A 156 8.57 4.12 -25.08
N ASN A 157 8.72 5.44 -25.05
CA ASN A 157 8.81 6.19 -23.80
C ASN A 157 7.55 6.04 -22.93
N ALA A 158 6.37 6.02 -23.54
CA ALA A 158 5.12 5.79 -22.81
C ALA A 158 5.08 4.38 -22.20
N TYR A 159 5.56 3.37 -22.93
CA TYR A 159 5.63 1.99 -22.45
C TYR A 159 6.54 1.85 -21.21
N TYR A 160 7.76 2.40 -21.25
CA TYR A 160 8.65 2.36 -20.09
C TYR A 160 8.12 3.18 -18.92
N ASN A 161 7.50 4.34 -19.16
CA ASN A 161 6.89 5.12 -18.08
C ASN A 161 5.79 4.34 -17.36
N ILE A 162 4.98 3.57 -18.08
CA ILE A 162 3.98 2.68 -17.47
C ILE A 162 4.67 1.67 -16.54
N ILE A 163 5.72 1.00 -16.99
CA ILE A 163 6.42 -0.01 -16.18
C ILE A 163 7.09 0.63 -14.97
N CYS A 164 7.90 1.67 -15.19
CA CYS A 164 8.71 2.30 -14.14
C CYS A 164 7.83 2.99 -13.09
N PHE A 165 6.80 3.72 -13.50
CA PHE A 165 5.96 4.44 -12.54
C PHE A 165 5.10 3.47 -11.71
N ASN A 166 4.44 2.49 -12.33
CA ASN A 166 3.65 1.52 -11.58
C ASN A 166 4.54 0.64 -10.69
N GLY A 167 5.71 0.22 -11.18
CA GLY A 167 6.69 -0.52 -10.38
C GLY A 167 7.21 0.27 -9.18
N PHE A 168 7.52 1.56 -9.38
CA PHE A 168 7.89 2.47 -8.30
C PHE A 168 6.76 2.61 -7.27
N MET A 169 5.52 2.80 -7.72
CA MET A 169 4.37 2.93 -6.83
C MET A 169 4.10 1.65 -6.03
N VAL A 170 4.29 0.47 -6.63
CA VAL A 170 4.22 -0.81 -5.90
C VAL A 170 5.29 -0.85 -4.80
N ALA A 171 6.53 -0.47 -5.11
CA ALA A 171 7.61 -0.42 -4.12
C ALA A 171 7.29 0.56 -2.98
N VAL A 172 6.72 1.73 -3.29
CA VAL A 172 6.25 2.70 -2.29
C VAL A 172 5.17 2.10 -1.39
N CYS A 173 4.18 1.41 -1.96
CA CYS A 173 3.11 0.76 -1.18
C CYS A 173 3.65 -0.33 -0.24
N ILE A 174 4.62 -1.13 -0.70
CA ILE A 174 5.28 -2.15 0.14
C ILE A 174 6.05 -1.48 1.27
N TYR A 175 6.81 -0.44 0.96
CA TYR A 175 7.59 0.30 1.96
C TYR A 175 6.71 0.96 3.02
N MET A 176 5.58 1.54 2.62
CA MET A 176 4.61 2.15 3.55
C MET A 176 3.95 1.09 4.45
N THR A 177 3.65 -0.10 3.93
CA THR A 177 3.18 -1.25 4.73
C THR A 177 4.21 -1.72 5.76
N TYR A 178 5.51 -1.55 5.47
CA TYR A 178 6.56 -1.86 6.44
C TYR A 178 6.69 -0.79 7.53
N LEU A 179 6.44 0.48 7.20
CA LEU A 179 6.52 1.60 8.14
C LEU A 179 5.31 1.68 9.09
N PHE A 180 4.14 1.22 8.65
CA PHE A 180 2.85 1.32 9.36
C PHE A 180 2.11 -0.01 9.33
#